data_AF-A0A7W0Q0V7-F1
#
_entry.id   AF-A0A7W0Q0V7-F1
#
_cell.length_a   1.000
_cell.length_b   1.000
_cell.length_c   1.000
_cell.angle_alpha   90.00
_cell.angle_beta   90.00
_cell.angle_gamma   90.00
#
_symmetry.space_group_name_H-M   'P 1'
#
loop_
_entity.id
_entity.type
_entity.pdbx_description
1 polymer ?
#
loop_
_entity_poly.entity_id
_entity_poly.type
_entity_poly.pdbx_seq_one_letter_code
_entity_poly.pdbx_strand_id
1 'polypeptide(L)'
;MTTRADQVVDRGADKLEELAERTAAEGGVKAKLSDELADDAAFLRKLKPSLMVKRAKGEGPTNEKPGEPRRAPAGPQLGRPKPKRKGPSPWAVLGGAIVGGYFLAKVVDWRGHAHPRD
;
A
#
# COMPACT_ATOMS: atom_id res chain seq x y z
N MET A 1 15.01 1.72 -14.67
CA MET A 1 15.52 2.46 -13.50
C MET A 1 14.48 2.37 -12.40
N THR A 2 14.82 1.77 -11.27
CA THR A 2 13.96 1.73 -10.08
C THR A 2 13.99 3.10 -9.41
N THR A 3 12.81 3.66 -9.15
CA THR A 3 12.70 4.98 -8.49
C THR A 3 12.76 4.82 -6.97
N ARG A 4 13.07 5.88 -6.21
CA ARG A 4 12.98 5.82 -4.74
C ARG A 4 11.59 5.41 -4.26
N ALA A 5 10.55 5.82 -4.97
CA ALA A 5 9.18 5.42 -4.66
C ALA A 5 8.95 3.92 -4.88
N ASP A 6 9.53 3.32 -5.93
CA ASP A 6 9.49 1.87 -6.13
C ASP A 6 10.19 1.13 -4.98
N GLN A 7 11.33 1.64 -4.49
CA GLN A 7 12.04 1.04 -3.36
C GLN A 7 11.23 1.07 -2.06
N VAL A 8 10.41 2.10 -1.84
CA VAL A 8 9.50 2.15 -0.68
C VAL A 8 8.42 1.08 -0.79
N VAL A 9 7.88 0.88 -2.00
CA VAL A 9 6.91 -0.18 -2.28
C VAL A 9 7.54 -1.56 -2.09
N ASP A 10 8.78 -1.76 -2.57
CA ASP A 10 9.53 -3.00 -2.38
C ASP A 10 9.75 -3.30 -0.90
N ARG A 11 10.23 -2.34 -0.11
CA ARG A 11 10.39 -2.51 1.34
C ARG A 11 9.07 -2.82 2.05
N GLY A 12 7.96 -2.27 1.57
CA GLY A 12 6.63 -2.58 2.10
C GLY A 12 6.23 -4.03 1.80
N ALA A 13 6.45 -4.47 0.56
CA ALA A 13 6.18 -5.84 0.15
C ALA A 13 7.07 -6.85 0.89
N ASP A 14 8.36 -6.55 1.04
CA ASP A 14 9.31 -7.43 1.76
C ASP A 14 8.89 -7.64 3.22
N LYS A 15 8.37 -6.59 3.88
CA LYS A 15 7.82 -6.70 5.25
C LYS A 15 6.56 -7.56 5.32
N LEU A 16 5.69 -7.48 4.31
CA LEU A 16 4.48 -8.31 4.26
C LEU A 16 4.84 -9.79 4.03
N GLU A 17 5.83 -10.05 3.19
CA GLU A 17 6.37 -11.38 2.96
C GLU A 17 7.03 -11.96 4.22
N GLU A 18 7.83 -11.17 4.93
CA GLU A 18 8.41 -11.57 6.23
C GLU A 18 7.31 -11.91 7.26
N LEU A 19 6.23 -11.13 7.30
CA LEU A 19 5.08 -11.40 8.17
C LEU A 19 4.30 -12.65 7.73
N ALA A 20 4.17 -12.89 6.42
CA ALA A 20 3.56 -14.09 5.88
C ALA A 20 4.35 -15.34 6.31
N GLU A 21 5.67 -15.33 6.15
CA GLU A 21 6.54 -16.45 6.55
C GLU A 21 6.48 -16.69 8.06
N ARG A 22 6.52 -15.62 8.85
CA ARG A 22 6.44 -15.71 10.30
C ARG A 22 5.09 -16.25 10.77
N THR A 23 3.99 -15.80 10.18
CA THR A 23 2.65 -16.26 10.56
C THR A 23 2.39 -17.69 10.11
N ALA A 24 2.95 -18.12 8.98
CA ALA A 24 2.96 -19.52 8.56
C ALA A 24 3.72 -20.41 9.57
N ALA A 25 4.87 -19.95 10.06
CA ALA A 25 5.67 -20.67 11.04
C ALA A 25 5.04 -20.72 12.45
N GLU A 26 4.33 -19.67 12.88
CA GLU A 26 3.65 -19.61 14.19
C GLU A 26 2.41 -20.53 14.27
N GLY A 27 1.82 -20.93 13.13
CA GLY A 27 0.67 -21.85 13.10
C GLY A 27 -0.66 -21.25 13.59
N GLY A 28 -1.70 -22.09 13.63
CA GLY A 28 -3.01 -21.72 14.18
C GLY A 28 -3.78 -20.69 13.35
N VAL A 29 -4.57 -19.83 14.02
CA VAL A 29 -5.42 -18.82 13.34
C VAL A 29 -4.59 -17.82 12.54
N LYS A 30 -3.35 -17.52 12.97
CA LYS A 30 -2.45 -16.61 12.27
C LYS A 30 -1.92 -17.19 10.96
N ALA A 31 -1.70 -18.51 10.89
CA ALA A 31 -1.28 -19.16 9.65
C ALA A 31 -2.34 -19.06 8.53
N LYS A 32 -3.61 -18.80 8.85
CA LYS A 32 -4.62 -18.52 7.82
C LYS A 32 -4.40 -17.17 7.10
N LEU A 33 -3.59 -16.29 7.69
CA LEU A 33 -3.28 -14.99 7.12
C LEU A 33 -2.02 -15.01 6.27
N SER A 34 -1.19 -16.08 6.34
CA SER A 34 0.08 -16.10 5.62
C SER A 34 -0.13 -15.96 4.11
N ASP A 35 -1.12 -16.66 3.57
CA ASP A 35 -1.40 -16.64 2.14
C ASP A 35 -1.91 -15.26 1.71
N GLU A 36 -2.80 -14.64 2.49
CA GLU A 36 -3.31 -13.28 2.21
C GLU A 36 -2.19 -12.23 2.29
N LEU A 37 -1.28 -12.35 3.26
CA LEU A 37 -0.14 -11.43 3.39
C LEU A 37 0.89 -11.61 2.25
N ALA A 38 1.11 -12.85 1.81
CA ALA A 38 1.97 -13.14 0.66
C ALA A 38 1.36 -12.58 -0.63
N ASP A 39 0.04 -12.73 -0.81
CA ASP A 39 -0.70 -12.16 -1.93
C ASP A 39 -0.67 -10.62 -1.91
N ASP A 40 -0.81 -10.00 -0.73
CA ASP A 40 -0.68 -8.56 -0.56
C ASP A 40 0.74 -8.08 -0.91
N ALA A 41 1.78 -8.81 -0.51
CA ALA A 41 3.17 -8.51 -0.90
C ALA A 41 3.33 -8.55 -2.43
N ALA A 42 2.80 -9.59 -3.08
CA ALA A 42 2.81 -9.71 -4.53
C ALA A 42 1.99 -8.61 -5.21
N PHE A 43 0.88 -8.19 -4.61
CA PHE A 43 0.04 -7.10 -5.08
C PHE A 43 0.75 -5.74 -4.98
N LEU A 44 1.39 -5.44 -3.85
CA LEU A 44 2.16 -4.21 -3.68
C LEU A 44 3.24 -4.06 -4.76
N ARG A 45 3.93 -5.16 -5.11
CA ARG A 45 4.93 -5.15 -6.19
C ARG A 45 4.33 -4.82 -7.56
N LYS A 46 3.06 -5.15 -7.81
CA LYS A 46 2.34 -4.74 -9.04
C LYS A 46 2.03 -3.25 -9.08
N LEU A 47 1.96 -2.59 -7.91
CA LEU A 47 1.65 -1.17 -7.74
C LEU A 47 2.89 -0.25 -7.77
N LYS A 48 4.08 -0.76 -8.09
CA LYS A 48 5.26 0.09 -8.29
C LYS A 48 4.94 1.28 -9.19
N PRO A 49 5.19 2.53 -8.74
CA PRO A 49 4.92 3.73 -9.52
C PRO A 49 5.49 3.69 -10.94
N SER A 50 6.70 3.17 -11.12
CA SER A 50 7.28 3.03 -12.47
C SER A 50 6.52 2.07 -13.38
N LEU A 51 5.94 0.99 -12.83
CA LEU A 51 5.10 0.06 -13.58
C LEU A 51 3.74 0.68 -13.93
N MET A 52 3.15 1.44 -13.01
CA MET A 52 1.91 2.19 -13.26
C MET A 52 2.09 3.22 -14.38
N VAL A 53 3.21 3.97 -14.36
CA VAL A 53 3.56 4.93 -15.43
C VAL A 53 3.71 4.21 -16.78
N LYS A 54 4.40 3.06 -16.81
CA LYS A 54 4.53 2.29 -18.06
C LYS A 54 3.18 1.79 -18.58
N ARG A 55 2.28 1.34 -17.70
CA ARG A 55 0.91 0.95 -18.10
C ARG A 55 0.12 2.13 -18.66
N ALA A 56 0.21 3.30 -18.02
CA ALA A 56 -0.43 4.52 -18.51
C ALA A 56 0.11 4.93 -19.90
N LYS A 57 1.39 4.64 -20.18
CA LYS A 57 2.03 4.85 -21.49
C LYS A 57 1.77 3.74 -22.52
N GLY A 58 1.15 2.62 -22.12
CA GLY A 58 0.96 1.45 -22.97
C GLY A 58 2.23 0.60 -23.20
N GLU A 59 3.31 0.87 -22.48
CA GLU A 59 4.62 0.21 -22.61
C GLU A 59 4.83 -0.91 -21.57
N GLY A 60 3.89 -1.05 -20.63
CA GLY A 60 4.01 -1.95 -19.46
C GLY A 60 3.10 -3.17 -19.52
N PRO A 61 3.46 -4.28 -18.83
CA PRO A 61 2.60 -5.45 -18.70
C PRO A 61 1.27 -5.07 -18.04
N THR A 62 0.15 -5.32 -18.73
CA THR A 62 -1.20 -5.00 -18.24
C THR A 62 -1.82 -6.11 -17.40
N ASN A 63 -1.11 -7.23 -17.17
CA ASN A 63 -1.65 -8.45 -16.56
C ASN A 63 -2.94 -8.97 -17.26
N GLU A 64 -3.13 -8.60 -18.52
CA GLU A 64 -4.20 -9.14 -19.35
C GLU A 64 -3.89 -10.59 -19.73
N LYS A 65 -4.92 -11.42 -19.86
CA LYS A 65 -4.76 -12.80 -20.33
C LYS A 65 -4.26 -12.80 -21.78
N PRO A 66 -3.18 -13.52 -22.12
CA PRO A 66 -2.72 -13.63 -23.49
C PRO A 66 -3.82 -14.23 -24.38
N GLY A 67 -4.16 -13.57 -25.48
CA GLY A 67 -5.08 -14.09 -26.50
C GLY A 67 -6.52 -13.55 -26.44
N GLU A 68 -6.88 -12.76 -25.43
CA GLU A 68 -8.17 -12.08 -25.42
C GLU A 68 -8.06 -10.78 -26.23
N PRO A 69 -8.83 -10.61 -27.33
CA PRO A 69 -8.75 -9.38 -28.11
C PRO A 69 -9.13 -8.21 -27.21
N ARG A 70 -8.23 -7.20 -27.12
CA ARG A 70 -8.46 -5.98 -26.34
C ARG A 70 -9.75 -5.32 -26.84
N ARG A 71 -10.84 -5.58 -26.14
CA ARG A 71 -12.16 -5.05 -26.47
C ARG A 71 -12.09 -3.55 -26.22
N ALA A 72 -12.07 -2.77 -27.30
CA ALA A 72 -12.14 -1.33 -27.18
C ALA A 72 -13.42 -0.99 -26.39
N PRO A 73 -13.33 -0.12 -25.37
CA PRO A 73 -14.52 0.37 -24.68
C PRO A 73 -15.51 0.94 -25.70
N ALA A 74 -16.75 0.45 -25.70
CA ALA A 74 -17.79 0.87 -26.64
C ALA A 74 -18.41 2.24 -26.26
N GLY A 75 -17.58 3.20 -25.83
CA GLY A 75 -18.04 4.54 -25.44
C GLY A 75 -17.01 5.34 -24.63
N PRO A 76 -17.36 6.58 -24.26
CA PRO A 76 -16.51 7.44 -23.43
C PRO A 76 -16.24 6.76 -22.08
N GLN A 77 -15.00 6.33 -21.84
CA GLN A 77 -14.60 5.72 -20.56
C GLN A 77 -14.60 6.72 -19.40
N LEU A 78 -14.41 8.00 -19.72
CA LEU A 78 -14.40 9.09 -18.77
C LEU A 78 -15.65 9.93 -18.99
N GLY A 79 -16.63 9.78 -18.10
CA GLY A 79 -17.72 10.74 -17.98
C GLY A 79 -17.17 12.13 -17.65
N ARG A 80 -17.97 13.17 -17.90
CA ARG A 80 -17.62 14.55 -17.55
C ARG A 80 -17.16 14.59 -16.08
N PRO A 81 -15.98 15.16 -15.77
CA PRO A 81 -15.47 15.17 -14.40
C PRO A 81 -16.49 15.85 -13.49
N LYS A 82 -16.98 15.11 -12.50
CA LYS A 82 -17.83 15.68 -11.45
C LYS A 82 -17.02 16.78 -10.75
N PRO A 83 -17.64 17.91 -10.37
CA PRO A 83 -16.95 18.95 -9.63
C PRO A 83 -16.30 18.31 -8.40
N LYS A 84 -14.97 18.47 -8.28
CA LYS A 84 -14.23 17.92 -7.15
C LYS A 84 -14.83 18.51 -5.88
N ARG A 85 -15.44 17.67 -5.03
CA ARG A 85 -15.75 18.07 -3.66
C ARG A 85 -14.44 18.51 -3.03
N LYS A 86 -14.40 19.71 -2.46
CA LYS A 86 -13.25 20.21 -1.73
C LYS A 86 -13.02 19.27 -0.55
N GLY A 87 -12.04 18.37 -0.68
CA GLY A 87 -11.55 17.57 0.44
C GLY A 87 -10.82 18.45 1.45
N PRO A 88 -10.46 17.90 2.62
CA PRO A 88 -9.66 18.62 3.60
C PRO A 88 -8.38 19.16 2.95
N SER A 89 -7.95 20.36 3.34
CA SER A 89 -6.68 20.92 2.87
C SER A 89 -5.54 19.92 3.14
N PRO A 90 -4.65 19.64 2.16
CA PRO A 90 -3.50 18.76 2.38
C PRO A 90 -2.64 19.19 3.58
N TRP A 91 -2.55 20.49 3.83
CA TRP A 91 -1.86 21.05 5.00
C TRP A 91 -2.59 20.74 6.31
N ALA A 92 -3.92 20.70 6.31
CA ALA A 92 -4.69 20.33 7.49
C ALA A 92 -4.54 18.83 7.80
N VAL A 93 -4.51 17.97 6.76
CA VAL A 93 -4.22 16.54 6.93
C VAL A 93 -2.81 16.34 7.49
N LEU A 94 -1.82 17.05 6.94
CA LEU A 94 -0.43 16.97 7.40
C LEU A 94 -0.29 17.46 8.85
N GLY A 95 -0.89 18.61 9.18
CA GLY A 95 -0.91 19.14 10.54
C GLY A 95 -1.60 18.19 11.53
N GLY A 96 -2.75 17.62 11.14
CA GLY A 96 -3.46 16.63 11.94
C GLY A 96 -2.64 15.36 12.20
N ALA A 97 -1.93 14.87 11.18
CA ALA A 97 -1.06 13.70 11.32
C ALA A 97 0.12 13.97 12.29
N ILE A 98 0.74 15.15 12.22
CA ILE A 98 1.84 15.53 13.13
C ILE A 98 1.34 15.61 14.58
N VAL A 99 0.21 16.31 14.81
CA VAL A 99 -0.38 16.42 16.15
C VAL A 99 -0.78 15.05 16.68
N GLY A 100 -1.47 14.24 15.87
CA GLY A 100 -1.87 12.88 16.24
C GLY A 100 -0.66 12.00 16.57
N GLY A 101 0.42 12.07 15.78
CA GLY A 101 1.67 11.34 16.03
C GLY A 101 2.35 11.74 17.34
N TYR A 102 2.37 13.03 17.67
CA TYR A 102 2.91 13.52 18.95
C TYR A 102 2.13 12.95 20.16
N PHE A 103 0.80 13.00 20.11
CA PHE A 103 -0.03 12.44 21.18
C PHE A 103 0.11 10.92 21.29
N LEU A 104 0.16 10.21 20.16
CA LEU A 104 0.40 8.77 20.15
C LEU A 104 1.76 8.43 20.79
N ALA A 105 2.81 9.15 20.43
CA ALA A 105 4.14 8.98 21.03
C ALA A 105 4.10 9.22 22.54
N LYS A 106 3.41 10.27 23.00
CA LYS A 106 3.27 10.57 24.44
C LYS A 106 2.50 9.50 25.20
N VAL A 107 1.47 8.90 24.61
CA VAL A 107 0.72 7.79 25.22
C VAL A 107 1.57 6.52 25.32
N VAL A 108 2.37 6.22 24.29
CA VAL A 108 3.30 5.08 24.32
C VAL A 108 4.40 5.28 25.36
N ASP A 109 4.99 6.48 25.41
CA ASP A 109 6.00 6.87 26.40
C ASP A 109 5.45 6.76 27.84
N TRP A 110 4.19 7.17 28.04
CA TRP A 110 3.52 7.04 29.35
C TRP A 110 3.26 5.56 29.74
N ARG A 111 2.91 4.68 28.80
CA ARG A 111 2.83 3.22 29.08
C ARG A 111 4.19 2.58 29.35
N GLY A 112 5.28 3.14 28.79
CA GLY A 112 6.65 2.67 29.03
C GLY A 112 7.14 2.94 30.46
N HIS A 113 6.61 3.96 31.13
CA HIS A 113 7.00 4.35 32.49
C HIS A 113 6.35 3.52 33.62
N ALA A 114 5.55 2.51 33.30
CA ALA A 114 4.93 1.63 34.30
C ALA A 114 5.82 0.45 34.74
N HIS A 115 7.06 0.35 34.26
CA HIS A 115 8.06 -0.57 34.82
C HIS A 115 9.00 0.21 35.75
N PRO A 116 8.83 0.13 37.08
CA PRO A 116 9.92 0.49 37.98
C PRO A 116 11.10 -0.42 37.64
N ARG A 117 12.22 0.18 37.25
CA ARG A 117 13.53 -0.45 37.46
C ARG A 117 13.95 0.02 38.84
N ASP A 118 14.26 -0.96 39.67
CA ASP A 118 14.82 -0.78 41.02
C ASP A 118 15.96 0.24 41.05
#